data_AF-A0A351BYG0-F1
#
_entry.id   AF-A0A351BYG0-F1
#
_cell.length_a   1.000
_cell.length_b   1.000
_cell.length_c   1.000
_cell.angle_alpha   90.00
_cell.angle_beta   90.00
_cell.angle_gamma   90.00
#
_symmetry.space_group_name_H-M   'P 1'
#
loop_
_entity.id
_entity.type
_entity.pdbx_description
1 polymer ?
#
loop_
_entity_poly.entity_id
_entity_poly.type
_entity_poly.pdbx_seq_one_letter_code
_entity_poly.pdbx_strand_id
1 'polypeptide(L)'
;MQDKFTVIKNGLVLTLDKNSSAGYFTVILKNGKIFLTDFENKFSEKEFVSKNPDAVIIDAKDKIVMPGFFNSALNSSFSLCSHFLGKCSYENLRTWHSLRLVENFISDDFNSGIMSELLNISHKKALKNGEVFISESSSCISKSVFDRVFTGNNKFKQYFDLRAFDQNILGSDQADSGLVNSLSVGLIPDEQINNYSLSSIKKSLAQSGAKFFIEASVSQTVIESVKKIFGKPLITVLSEMDLINSSTVVYNPTQINQIELDILKKKNASVLISPSDYLNLAGRKIDIDELLFSGLNIIIGTGYTGKNILTELKILSNIIPKSSLQYESVIKMAVKNPSLLFGLSNVTGSVERNKSADFIFFSIDDLRNTLSAPEITGESVSEFIIQNLTVKDISDVLIKGEHVVIENRLAGVNEHELKIKSLAISNKLYKAGMYSEYKEKYLMRERVDKISLGGISKDETDDVLVKPEIFVDMTETGTYEGEGEFSIIGKKEEEFEKKRENTVDTSDETINFVDIKETGADIDILSESDKMQQQPHILKQHRKTGVKDITPLKEFSEETEISGITDIQINIRPSEITDNIKTDEIEEIDKEKITVFEEKPIEESKPAFKKGKLKFGFGDKD
;
A
#
# COMPACT_ATOMS: atom_id res chain seq x y z
N MET A 1 33.52 25.32 -1.99
CA MET A 1 33.29 23.88 -2.17
C MET A 1 33.54 23.56 -3.62
N GLN A 2 34.33 22.53 -3.90
CA GLN A 2 34.49 22.02 -5.26
C GLN A 2 33.20 21.32 -5.67
N ASP A 3 32.77 21.51 -6.93
CA ASP A 3 31.54 20.90 -7.43
C ASP A 3 31.70 19.38 -7.52
N LYS A 4 30.82 18.63 -6.87
CA LYS A 4 30.74 17.17 -6.96
C LYS A 4 29.80 16.78 -8.09
N PHE A 5 30.31 16.05 -9.08
CA PHE A 5 29.52 15.54 -10.19
C PHE A 5 29.24 14.04 -10.04
N THR A 6 28.04 13.63 -10.43
CA THR A 6 27.67 12.22 -10.59
C THR A 6 27.02 12.05 -11.95
N VAL A 7 27.40 11.02 -12.71
CA VAL A 7 26.83 10.72 -14.04
C VAL A 7 26.13 9.37 -13.96
N ILE A 8 24.82 9.35 -14.23
CA ILE A 8 24.02 8.14 -14.35
C ILE A 8 23.83 7.86 -15.83
N LYS A 9 24.27 6.69 -16.31
CA LYS A 9 24.24 6.32 -17.75
C LYS A 9 23.69 4.91 -17.96
N ASN A 10 23.40 4.56 -19.21
CA ASN A 10 22.96 3.23 -19.67
C ASN A 10 21.65 2.67 -19.07
N GLY A 11 20.96 3.42 -18.21
CA GLY A 11 19.66 3.03 -17.66
C GLY A 11 18.49 3.57 -18.47
N LEU A 12 17.36 2.85 -18.40
CA LEU A 12 16.09 3.31 -18.93
C LEU A 12 15.46 4.30 -17.95
N VAL A 13 15.40 5.59 -18.30
CA VAL A 13 14.94 6.65 -17.41
C VAL A 13 13.48 6.99 -17.67
N LEU A 14 12.62 6.88 -16.65
CA LEU A 14 11.26 7.42 -16.65
C LEU A 14 11.26 8.78 -15.94
N THR A 15 11.05 9.86 -16.69
CA THR A 15 11.29 11.21 -16.16
C THR A 15 10.15 11.79 -15.32
N LEU A 16 8.89 11.44 -15.62
CA LEU A 16 7.68 12.07 -15.06
C LEU A 16 7.66 13.60 -15.19
N ASP A 17 8.40 14.14 -16.17
CA ASP A 17 8.41 15.56 -16.51
C ASP A 17 7.06 15.99 -17.11
N LYS A 18 6.99 17.15 -17.76
CA LYS A 18 5.74 17.61 -18.39
C LYS A 18 5.36 16.77 -19.63
N ASN A 19 6.35 16.22 -20.32
CA ASN A 19 6.17 15.45 -21.55
C ASN A 19 6.07 13.94 -21.28
N SER A 20 6.30 13.54 -20.03
CA SER A 20 6.35 12.15 -19.59
C SER A 20 7.34 11.31 -20.40
N SER A 21 8.52 11.90 -20.62
CA SER A 21 9.58 11.30 -21.43
C SER A 21 10.09 10.01 -20.78
N ALA A 22 10.30 8.96 -21.59
CA ALA A 22 11.00 7.75 -21.18
C ALA A 22 12.02 7.33 -22.25
N GLY A 23 13.19 6.85 -21.83
CA GLY A 23 14.23 6.42 -22.76
C GLY A 23 15.58 6.21 -22.07
N TYR A 24 16.53 5.64 -22.79
CA TYR A 24 17.91 5.50 -22.31
C TYR A 24 18.58 6.86 -22.35
N PHE A 25 18.64 7.57 -21.22
CA PHE A 25 19.18 8.92 -21.12
C PHE A 25 20.37 8.95 -20.17
N THR A 26 21.31 9.84 -20.42
CA THR A 26 22.36 10.15 -19.44
C THR A 26 21.92 11.31 -18.54
N VAL A 27 21.89 11.10 -17.23
CA VAL A 27 21.54 12.12 -16.23
C VAL A 27 22.78 12.56 -15.48
N ILE A 28 23.11 13.84 -15.57
CA ILE A 28 24.26 14.44 -14.89
C ILE A 28 23.77 15.21 -13.68
N LEU A 29 24.34 14.89 -12.52
CA LEU A 29 24.08 15.54 -11.26
C LEU A 29 25.25 16.45 -10.88
N LYS A 30 24.93 17.58 -10.26
CA LYS A 30 25.88 18.51 -9.67
C LYS A 30 25.43 18.82 -8.24
N ASN A 31 26.26 18.46 -7.27
CA ASN A 31 25.99 18.64 -5.83
C ASN A 31 24.62 18.06 -5.42
N GLY A 32 24.29 16.86 -5.92
CA GLY A 32 23.04 16.17 -5.60
C GLY A 32 21.79 16.64 -6.35
N LYS A 33 21.90 17.63 -7.23
CA LYS A 33 20.81 18.14 -8.08
C LYS A 33 21.03 17.81 -9.54
N ILE A 34 19.93 17.65 -10.28
CA ILE A 34 19.95 17.38 -11.72
C ILE A 34 20.50 18.62 -12.44
N PHE A 35 21.67 18.49 -13.04
CA PHE A 35 22.31 19.56 -13.81
C PHE A 35 21.88 19.55 -15.27
N LEU A 36 21.84 18.36 -15.87
CA LEU A 36 21.49 18.11 -17.26
C LEU A 36 20.94 16.69 -17.43
N THR A 37 19.94 16.54 -18.29
CA THR A 37 19.52 15.24 -18.84
C THR A 37 19.79 15.28 -20.34
N ASP A 38 20.64 14.37 -20.81
CA ASP A 38 20.96 14.24 -22.23
C ASP A 38 19.95 13.30 -22.91
N PHE A 39 18.90 13.91 -23.46
CA PHE A 39 17.85 13.20 -24.19
C PHE A 39 18.30 12.71 -25.57
N GLU A 40 19.39 13.25 -26.11
CA GLU A 40 19.88 12.94 -27.46
C GLU A 40 21.06 11.94 -27.44
N ASN A 41 21.52 11.52 -26.25
CA ASN A 41 22.66 10.63 -26.06
C ASN A 41 23.94 11.08 -26.79
N LYS A 42 24.21 12.39 -26.76
CA LYS A 42 25.44 13.00 -27.31
C LYS A 42 26.56 13.14 -26.26
N PHE A 43 26.31 12.75 -25.02
CA PHE A 43 27.26 12.85 -23.91
C PHE A 43 28.53 12.01 -24.15
N SER A 44 29.69 12.67 -24.03
CA SER A 44 31.00 12.01 -24.07
C SER A 44 31.57 11.90 -22.67
N GLU A 45 31.52 10.70 -22.10
CA GLU A 45 32.08 10.41 -20.78
C GLU A 45 33.57 10.71 -20.69
N LYS A 46 34.34 10.32 -21.71
CA LYS A 46 35.79 10.55 -21.75
C LYS A 46 36.12 12.04 -21.68
N GLU A 47 35.39 12.86 -22.42
CA GLU A 47 35.58 14.31 -22.39
C GLU A 47 35.15 14.90 -21.05
N PHE A 48 34.00 14.46 -20.51
CA PHE A 48 33.48 14.98 -19.25
C PHE A 48 34.38 14.64 -18.06
N VAL A 49 34.85 13.39 -17.95
CA VAL A 49 35.75 12.93 -16.89
C VAL A 49 37.13 13.58 -17.02
N SER A 50 37.62 13.86 -18.23
CA SER A 50 38.87 14.61 -18.40
C SER A 50 38.84 16.02 -17.82
N LYS A 51 37.65 16.64 -17.80
CA LYS A 51 37.40 17.97 -17.22
C LYS A 51 36.99 17.89 -15.74
N ASN A 52 36.47 16.74 -15.29
CA ASN A 52 35.96 16.50 -13.94
C ASN A 52 36.46 15.13 -13.44
N PRO A 53 37.74 14.99 -13.07
CA PRO A 53 38.34 13.71 -12.72
C PRO A 53 37.71 13.04 -11.50
N ASP A 54 37.11 13.82 -10.59
CA ASP A 54 36.45 13.34 -9.38
C ASP A 54 34.96 12.97 -9.60
N ALA A 55 34.47 12.97 -10.84
CA ALA A 55 33.09 12.63 -11.14
C ALA A 55 32.80 11.15 -10.85
N VAL A 56 31.72 10.90 -10.11
CA VAL A 56 31.26 9.53 -9.82
C VAL A 56 30.43 9.03 -11.01
N ILE A 57 30.74 7.83 -11.51
CA ILE A 57 29.96 7.19 -12.57
C ILE A 57 29.07 6.11 -11.96
N ILE A 58 27.77 6.21 -12.20
CA ILE A 58 26.78 5.19 -11.89
C ILE A 58 26.36 4.56 -13.22
N ASP A 59 26.78 3.33 -13.45
CA ASP A 59 26.32 2.54 -14.59
C ASP A 59 24.98 1.88 -14.23
N ALA A 60 23.90 2.39 -14.80
CA ALA A 60 22.54 1.88 -14.60
C ALA A 60 22.12 0.92 -15.72
N LYS A 61 23.08 0.24 -16.36
CA LYS A 61 22.80 -0.83 -17.31
C LYS A 61 21.85 -1.86 -16.69
N ASP A 62 20.88 -2.32 -17.46
CA ASP A 62 19.86 -3.29 -17.03
C ASP A 62 19.06 -2.81 -15.81
N LYS A 63 18.91 -1.48 -15.67
CA LYS A 63 18.09 -0.84 -14.64
C LYS A 63 17.12 0.19 -15.23
N ILE A 64 15.94 0.30 -14.62
CA ILE A 64 14.99 1.39 -14.83
C ILE A 64 15.19 2.43 -13.73
N VAL A 65 15.38 3.70 -14.09
CA VAL A 65 15.59 4.82 -13.17
C VAL A 65 14.39 5.74 -13.19
N MET A 66 13.82 6.06 -12.02
CA MET A 66 12.70 7.00 -11.93
C MET A 66 12.75 7.80 -10.61
N PRO A 67 12.01 8.92 -10.50
CA PRO A 67 11.82 9.58 -9.21
C PRO A 67 11.24 8.63 -8.15
N GLY A 68 11.69 8.75 -6.91
CA GLY A 68 11.24 7.89 -5.82
C GLY A 68 9.78 8.12 -5.40
N PHE A 69 9.20 7.11 -4.76
CA PHE A 69 7.81 7.13 -4.31
C PHE A 69 7.60 8.03 -3.09
N PHE A 70 6.39 8.59 -3.02
CA PHE A 70 5.85 9.31 -1.88
C PHE A 70 4.81 8.43 -1.20
N ASN A 71 5.09 8.01 0.02
CA ASN A 71 4.12 7.34 0.86
C ASN A 71 3.32 8.38 1.65
N SER A 72 2.11 8.72 1.19
CA SER A 72 1.33 9.84 1.76
C SER A 72 0.56 9.48 3.05
N ALA A 73 0.59 8.22 3.47
CA ALA A 73 0.10 7.76 4.77
C ALA A 73 0.79 6.46 5.15
N LEU A 74 1.72 6.52 6.08
CA LEU A 74 2.34 5.37 6.71
C LEU A 74 1.88 5.28 8.17
N ASN A 75 1.33 4.15 8.59
CA ASN A 75 1.04 3.91 10.01
C ASN A 75 2.11 2.98 10.62
N SER A 76 3.06 3.57 11.34
CA SER A 76 4.10 2.80 12.04
C SER A 76 3.59 2.05 13.29
N SER A 77 2.56 2.53 13.98
CA SER A 77 2.04 1.95 15.24
C SER A 77 1.74 0.46 15.14
N PHE A 78 1.13 0.04 14.04
CA PHE A 78 0.67 -1.35 13.85
C PHE A 78 1.51 -2.17 12.86
N SER A 79 2.58 -1.57 12.33
CA SER A 79 3.43 -2.17 11.29
C SER A 79 4.05 -3.53 11.67
N LEU A 80 4.19 -3.82 12.97
CA LEU A 80 4.76 -5.05 13.51
C LEU A 80 3.75 -5.92 14.29
N CYS A 81 2.45 -5.61 14.21
CA CYS A 81 1.38 -6.41 14.81
C CYS A 81 0.15 -6.51 13.90
N SER A 82 0.37 -6.51 12.58
CA SER A 82 -0.68 -6.47 11.56
C SER A 82 -1.69 -7.62 11.64
N HIS A 83 -1.37 -8.72 12.32
CA HIS A 83 -2.32 -9.82 12.53
C HIS A 83 -3.59 -9.38 13.28
N PHE A 84 -3.51 -8.36 14.15
CA PHE A 84 -4.71 -7.80 14.79
C PHE A 84 -5.64 -7.07 13.81
N LEU A 85 -5.11 -6.60 12.66
CA LEU A 85 -5.89 -5.92 11.62
C LEU A 85 -6.67 -6.90 10.74
N GLY A 86 -6.31 -8.18 10.70
CA GLY A 86 -6.84 -9.15 9.74
C GLY A 86 -8.36 -9.41 9.82
N LYS A 87 -9.02 -9.01 10.92
CA LYS A 87 -10.48 -9.08 11.08
C LYS A 87 -11.10 -7.72 11.43
N CYS A 88 -10.34 -6.63 11.28
CA CYS A 88 -10.84 -5.27 11.47
C CYS A 88 -11.58 -4.77 10.23
N SER A 89 -12.47 -3.81 10.44
CA SER A 89 -13.10 -2.99 9.41
C SER A 89 -13.13 -1.54 9.88
N TYR A 90 -13.42 -0.58 9.01
CA TYR A 90 -13.57 0.82 9.45
C TYR A 90 -14.63 1.02 10.53
N GLU A 91 -15.62 0.12 10.63
CA GLU A 91 -16.65 0.17 11.68
C GLU A 91 -16.10 -0.17 13.06
N ASN A 92 -15.06 -1.00 13.17
CA ASN A 92 -14.57 -1.51 14.45
C ASN A 92 -13.07 -1.26 14.71
N LEU A 93 -12.32 -0.73 13.73
CA LEU A 93 -10.86 -0.54 13.82
C LEU A 93 -10.47 0.20 15.11
N ARG A 94 -11.22 1.24 15.46
CA ARG A 94 -10.97 2.08 16.64
C ARG A 94 -11.47 1.50 17.95
N THR A 95 -12.45 0.61 17.90
CA THR A 95 -13.01 -0.06 19.09
C THR A 95 -12.42 -1.45 19.29
N TRP A 96 -11.52 -1.88 18.41
CA TRP A 96 -10.87 -3.18 18.48
C TRP A 96 -9.96 -3.27 19.70
N HIS A 97 -10.31 -4.16 20.61
CA HIS A 97 -9.69 -4.22 21.93
C HIS A 97 -8.16 -4.40 21.88
N SER A 98 -7.67 -5.34 21.08
CA SER A 98 -6.22 -5.58 20.97
C SER A 98 -5.46 -4.39 20.40
N LEU A 99 -6.03 -3.67 19.43
CA LEU A 99 -5.38 -2.48 18.85
C LEU A 99 -5.36 -1.34 19.87
N ARG A 100 -6.47 -1.14 20.61
CA ARG A 100 -6.54 -0.14 21.69
C ARG A 100 -5.54 -0.40 22.81
N LEU A 101 -5.36 -1.66 23.19
CA LEU A 101 -4.34 -2.03 24.18
C LEU A 101 -2.93 -1.74 23.66
N VAL A 102 -2.66 -2.03 22.39
CA VAL A 102 -1.37 -1.70 21.74
C VAL A 102 -1.16 -0.18 21.66
N GLU A 103 -2.16 0.59 21.23
CA GLU A 103 -2.09 2.06 21.19
C GLU A 103 -1.79 2.64 22.57
N ASN A 104 -2.52 2.21 23.60
CA ASN A 104 -2.30 2.64 24.98
C ASN A 104 -0.90 2.27 25.47
N PHE A 105 -0.44 1.05 25.16
CA PHE A 105 0.89 0.58 25.53
C PHE A 105 2.00 1.42 24.87
N ILE A 106 1.86 1.76 23.59
CA ILE A 106 2.84 2.60 22.87
C ILE A 106 2.80 4.06 23.35
N SER A 107 1.60 4.57 23.65
CA SER A 107 1.38 5.97 24.07
C SER A 107 1.85 6.26 25.49
N ASP A 108 2.05 5.23 26.31
CA ASP A 108 2.62 5.36 27.65
C ASP A 108 4.05 5.92 27.56
N ASP A 109 4.35 6.99 28.30
CA ASP A 109 5.65 7.64 28.31
C ASP A 109 6.81 6.69 28.67
N PHE A 110 6.56 5.69 29.54
CA PHE A 110 7.54 4.65 29.86
C PHE A 110 7.92 3.81 28.65
N ASN A 111 7.01 3.66 27.69
CA ASN A 111 7.19 2.90 26.46
C ASN A 111 7.45 3.78 25.24
N SER A 112 7.56 5.10 25.41
CA SER A 112 7.76 6.03 24.30
C SER A 112 8.91 5.59 23.37
N GLY A 113 9.98 4.98 23.91
CA GLY A 113 11.11 4.45 23.14
C GLY A 113 10.71 3.43 22.07
N ILE A 114 9.64 2.65 22.30
CA ILE A 114 9.09 1.70 21.33
C ILE A 114 8.61 2.43 20.08
N MET A 115 7.91 3.57 20.24
CA MET A 115 7.44 4.33 19.09
C MET A 115 8.59 4.89 18.25
N SER A 116 9.66 5.37 18.89
CA SER A 116 10.85 5.82 18.16
C SER A 116 11.52 4.71 17.37
N GLU A 117 11.60 3.50 17.92
CA GLU A 117 12.15 2.35 17.23
C GLU A 117 11.24 1.87 16.10
N LEU A 118 9.91 1.89 16.28
CA LEU A 118 8.93 1.61 15.23
C LEU A 118 9.10 2.56 14.05
N LEU A 119 9.18 3.86 14.31
CA LEU A 119 9.44 4.88 13.28
C LEU A 119 10.76 4.60 12.55
N ASN A 120 11.84 4.31 13.29
CA ASN A 120 13.12 3.98 12.68
C ASN A 120 13.01 2.73 11.77
N ILE A 121 12.41 1.65 12.24
CA ILE A 121 12.21 0.42 11.47
C ILE A 121 11.37 0.69 10.21
N SER A 122 10.23 1.37 10.35
CA SER A 122 9.34 1.68 9.23
C SER A 122 10.03 2.56 8.19
N HIS A 123 10.76 3.61 8.60
CA HIS A 123 11.50 4.48 7.68
C HIS A 123 12.62 3.71 6.95
N LYS A 124 13.32 2.78 7.62
CA LYS A 124 14.33 1.95 6.94
C LYS A 124 13.71 0.96 5.96
N LYS A 125 12.56 0.37 6.28
CA LYS A 125 11.79 -0.46 5.34
C LYS A 125 11.32 0.35 4.12
N ALA A 126 10.79 1.55 4.36
CA ALA A 126 10.36 2.48 3.32
C ALA A 126 11.50 2.85 2.36
N LEU A 127 12.73 3.09 2.85
CA LEU A 127 13.90 3.27 1.97
C LEU A 127 14.09 2.09 1.02
N LYS A 128 14.06 0.85 1.53
CA LYS A 128 14.20 -0.35 0.69
C LYS A 128 13.04 -0.52 -0.30
N ASN A 129 11.87 0.00 0.04
CA ASN A 129 10.70 0.02 -0.84
C ASN A 129 10.72 1.17 -1.88
N GLY A 130 11.79 1.98 -1.93
CA GLY A 130 11.88 3.11 -2.85
C GLY A 130 11.05 4.33 -2.44
N GLU A 131 10.66 4.42 -1.18
CA GLU A 131 9.85 5.52 -0.65
C GLU A 131 10.79 6.60 -0.09
N VAL A 132 10.94 7.69 -0.85
CA VAL A 132 11.85 8.82 -0.55
C VAL A 132 11.15 9.93 0.25
N PHE A 133 9.82 9.90 0.30
CA PHE A 133 8.99 10.74 1.13
C PHE A 133 8.00 9.90 1.94
N ILE A 134 7.80 10.24 3.22
CA ILE A 134 6.85 9.57 4.12
C ILE A 134 5.99 10.61 4.85
N SER A 135 4.67 10.48 4.77
CA SER A 135 3.75 11.15 5.71
C SER A 135 3.32 10.15 6.78
N GLU A 136 3.89 10.29 7.97
CA GLU A 136 3.63 9.41 9.12
C GLU A 136 2.30 9.78 9.77
N SER A 137 1.40 8.80 9.89
CA SER A 137 0.01 8.97 10.34
C SER A 137 -0.36 8.18 11.59
N SER A 138 0.63 7.72 12.35
CA SER A 138 0.42 7.10 13.67
C SER A 138 -0.17 8.08 14.68
N SER A 139 -1.38 7.80 15.17
CA SER A 139 -2.10 8.62 16.14
C SER A 139 -1.45 8.66 17.53
N CYS A 140 -0.63 7.67 17.89
CA CYS A 140 0.01 7.55 19.20
C CYS A 140 1.34 8.35 19.32
N ILE A 141 1.71 9.16 18.34
CA ILE A 141 2.93 9.99 18.44
C ILE A 141 2.67 11.14 19.41
N SER A 142 3.24 11.01 20.62
CA SER A 142 3.21 12.05 21.64
C SER A 142 4.23 13.16 21.36
N LYS A 143 4.09 14.29 22.05
CA LYS A 143 5.08 15.38 22.02
C LYS A 143 6.49 14.91 22.41
N SER A 144 6.62 14.03 23.40
CA SER A 144 7.91 13.48 23.85
C SER A 144 8.59 12.64 22.77
N VAL A 145 7.83 11.81 22.05
CA VAL A 145 8.33 11.06 20.88
C VAL A 145 8.73 12.02 19.77
N PHE A 146 7.90 13.03 19.50
CA PHE A 146 8.19 14.03 18.48
C PHE A 146 9.52 14.74 18.73
N ASP A 147 9.70 15.27 19.95
CA ASP A 147 10.92 15.99 20.31
C ASP A 147 12.16 15.06 20.29
N ARG A 148 12.01 13.78 20.62
CA ARG A 148 13.15 12.83 20.56
C ARG A 148 13.55 12.42 19.14
N VAL A 149 12.59 12.34 18.21
CA VAL A 149 12.81 11.77 16.87
C VAL A 149 13.02 12.84 15.82
N PHE A 150 12.19 13.88 15.86
CA PHE A 150 12.06 14.85 14.78
C PHE A 150 12.70 16.21 15.10
N THR A 151 12.93 16.53 16.37
CA THR A 151 13.68 17.75 16.73
C THR A 151 15.16 17.41 16.99
N GLY A 152 16.07 18.22 16.44
CA GLY A 152 17.48 18.24 16.84
C GLY A 152 18.43 17.15 16.31
N ASN A 153 18.00 16.17 15.51
CA ASN A 153 18.93 15.26 14.81
C ASN A 153 18.32 14.66 13.54
N ASN A 154 19.01 14.83 12.41
CA ASN A 154 18.56 14.42 11.08
C ASN A 154 18.73 12.90 10.88
N LYS A 155 17.97 12.09 11.65
CA LYS A 155 18.06 10.62 11.64
C LYS A 155 17.53 10.01 10.35
N PHE A 156 16.58 10.69 9.70
CA PHE A 156 15.97 10.22 8.46
C PHE A 156 16.62 10.88 7.26
N LYS A 157 16.94 10.05 6.26
CA LYS A 157 17.46 10.52 4.97
C LYS A 157 16.31 10.99 4.06
N GLN A 158 15.13 10.38 4.18
CA GLN A 158 13.91 10.78 3.48
C GLN A 158 13.42 12.17 3.87
N TYR A 159 12.64 12.75 2.97
CA TYR A 159 11.71 13.80 3.33
C TYR A 159 10.57 13.20 4.17
N PHE A 160 10.03 13.98 5.10
CA PHE A 160 8.87 13.49 5.84
C PHE A 160 7.88 14.60 6.17
N ASP A 161 6.64 14.18 6.30
CA ASP A 161 5.56 14.91 6.94
C ASP A 161 5.14 14.13 8.19
N LEU A 162 4.98 14.79 9.32
CA LEU A 162 4.34 14.16 10.47
C LEU A 162 2.90 14.66 10.56
N ARG A 163 1.94 13.75 10.60
CA ARG A 163 0.54 14.08 10.90
C ARG A 163 0.32 14.05 12.41
N ALA A 164 0.28 15.24 13.00
CA ALA A 164 -0.02 15.41 14.42
C ALA A 164 -1.52 15.30 14.69
N PHE A 165 -1.90 14.36 15.55
CA PHE A 165 -3.23 14.27 16.13
C PHE A 165 -3.31 14.97 17.50
N ASP A 166 -2.16 15.18 18.15
CA ASP A 166 -2.02 16.03 19.33
C ASP A 166 -1.64 17.47 18.90
N GLN A 167 -2.54 18.43 19.16
CA GLN A 167 -2.37 19.83 18.79
C GLN A 167 -1.19 20.50 19.52
N ASN A 168 -0.73 19.96 20.65
CA ASN A 168 0.42 20.49 21.38
C ASN A 168 1.74 20.38 20.58
N ILE A 169 1.79 19.50 19.57
CA ILE A 169 2.95 19.34 18.70
C ILE A 169 3.13 20.56 17.79
N LEU A 170 2.06 21.24 17.41
CA LEU A 170 2.08 22.38 16.47
C LEU A 170 2.71 23.65 17.06
N GLY A 171 2.85 23.73 18.38
CA GLY A 171 3.41 24.89 19.08
C GLY A 171 4.93 24.92 19.19
N SER A 172 5.67 23.96 18.60
CA SER A 172 7.15 24.03 18.62
C SER A 172 7.70 24.93 17.50
N ASP A 173 8.45 25.96 17.91
CA ASP A 173 9.19 26.90 17.07
C ASP A 173 10.27 26.22 16.20
N GLN A 174 9.88 25.53 15.12
CA GLN A 174 10.80 24.75 14.27
C GLN A 174 10.65 25.12 12.77
N ALA A 175 10.30 26.38 12.48
CA ALA A 175 10.11 26.86 11.11
C ALA A 175 11.43 27.09 10.32
N ASP A 176 12.61 26.95 10.93
CA ASP A 176 13.88 27.45 10.36
C ASP A 176 14.91 26.38 9.94
N SER A 177 14.61 25.07 10.01
CA SER A 177 15.66 24.05 9.81
C SER A 177 15.99 23.66 8.36
N GLY A 178 15.41 24.31 7.34
CA GLY A 178 15.85 24.19 5.93
C GLY A 178 15.79 22.77 5.30
N LEU A 179 15.21 21.81 6.00
CA LEU A 179 14.91 20.46 5.57
C LEU A 179 13.39 20.37 5.47
N VAL A 180 12.88 19.81 4.39
CA VAL A 180 11.42 19.68 4.21
C VAL A 180 10.89 18.64 5.21
N ASN A 181 10.65 19.11 6.42
CA ASN A 181 10.03 18.44 7.54
C ASN A 181 8.73 19.21 7.78
N SER A 182 7.63 18.79 7.13
CA SER A 182 6.34 19.45 7.35
C SER A 182 5.56 18.80 8.49
N LEU A 183 4.79 19.61 9.19
CA LEU A 183 3.82 19.13 10.17
C LEU A 183 2.43 19.33 9.56
N SER A 184 1.63 18.28 9.58
CA SER A 184 0.22 18.31 9.20
C SER A 184 -0.65 18.00 10.42
N VAL A 185 -1.93 18.35 10.35
CA VAL A 185 -2.91 18.12 11.41
C VAL A 185 -3.84 17.00 10.98
N GLY A 186 -3.94 15.96 11.79
CA GLY A 186 -4.89 14.87 11.62
C GLY A 186 -6.13 15.08 12.49
N LEU A 187 -7.30 14.78 11.95
CA LEU A 187 -8.52 14.59 12.73
C LEU A 187 -9.14 13.23 12.39
N ILE A 188 -9.39 12.43 13.42
CA ILE A 188 -10.16 11.20 13.33
C ILE A 188 -11.55 11.54 13.87
N PRO A 189 -12.62 11.46 13.07
CA PRO A 189 -13.97 11.63 13.59
C PRO A 189 -14.34 10.38 14.39
N ASP A 190 -14.29 10.53 15.71
CA ASP A 190 -14.90 9.61 16.67
C ASP A 190 -16.14 10.29 17.30
N GLU A 191 -16.63 9.75 18.42
CA GLU A 191 -17.75 10.34 19.18
C GLU A 191 -17.44 11.75 19.74
N GLN A 192 -16.19 12.25 19.64
CA GLN A 192 -15.75 13.53 20.22
C GLN A 192 -15.78 14.69 19.22
N ILE A 193 -16.16 14.47 17.95
CA ILE A 193 -16.27 15.56 16.98
C ILE A 193 -17.47 16.47 17.31
N ASN A 194 -17.22 17.75 17.56
CA ASN A 194 -18.23 18.74 17.91
C ASN A 194 -17.79 20.15 17.48
N ASN A 195 -18.64 21.15 17.68
CA ASN A 195 -18.32 22.53 17.31
C ASN A 195 -17.04 23.07 17.97
N TYR A 196 -16.74 22.61 19.19
CA TYR A 196 -15.57 23.06 19.95
C TYR A 196 -14.28 22.48 19.37
N SER A 197 -14.25 21.17 19.08
CA SER A 197 -13.09 20.52 18.46
C SER A 197 -12.82 21.06 17.06
N LEU A 198 -13.86 21.27 16.24
CA LEU A 198 -13.71 21.89 14.92
C LEU A 198 -13.22 23.34 14.99
N SER A 199 -13.69 24.13 15.96
CA SER A 199 -13.20 25.50 16.18
C SER A 199 -11.75 25.54 16.64
N SER A 200 -11.33 24.62 17.51
CA SER A 200 -9.94 24.48 17.95
C SER A 200 -9.02 24.16 16.77
N ILE A 201 -9.43 23.20 15.93
CA ILE A 201 -8.68 22.81 14.73
C ILE A 201 -8.59 23.98 13.75
N LYS A 202 -9.68 24.70 13.50
CA LYS A 202 -9.68 25.89 12.64
C LYS A 202 -8.66 26.92 13.13
N LYS A 203 -8.63 27.19 14.44
CA LYS A 203 -7.65 28.10 15.04
C LYS A 203 -6.22 27.60 14.86
N SER A 204 -5.98 26.31 15.11
CA SER A 204 -4.66 25.69 14.99
C SER A 204 -4.12 25.71 13.55
N LEU A 205 -4.98 25.43 12.56
CA LEU A 205 -4.63 25.49 11.14
C LEU A 205 -4.33 26.92 10.70
N ALA A 206 -5.12 27.89 11.15
CA ALA A 206 -4.90 29.31 10.84
C ALA A 206 -3.57 29.84 11.41
N GLN A 207 -3.14 29.34 12.58
CA GLN A 207 -1.89 29.74 13.22
C GLN A 207 -0.65 29.08 12.59
N SER A 208 -0.74 27.80 12.22
CA SER A 208 0.39 27.01 11.73
C SER A 208 0.57 27.04 10.22
N GLY A 209 -0.49 27.31 9.44
CA GLY A 209 -0.50 27.09 8.00
C GLY A 209 -0.35 25.61 7.60
N ALA A 210 -0.52 24.69 8.55
CA ALA A 210 -0.38 23.26 8.34
C ALA A 210 -1.48 22.71 7.41
N LYS A 211 -1.17 21.57 6.79
CA LYS A 211 -2.16 20.81 6.02
C LYS A 211 -3.13 20.10 6.95
N PHE A 212 -4.36 19.91 6.49
CA PHE A 212 -5.41 19.25 7.26
C PHE A 212 -5.76 17.89 6.64
N PHE A 213 -5.59 16.81 7.40
CA PHE A 213 -5.98 15.47 7.01
C PHE A 213 -7.14 15.00 7.89
N ILE A 214 -8.17 14.48 7.27
CA ILE A 214 -9.35 13.98 7.98
C ILE A 214 -9.86 12.69 7.36
N GLU A 215 -10.17 11.70 8.20
CA GLU A 215 -10.94 10.53 7.78
C GLU A 215 -12.41 10.97 7.65
N ALA A 216 -13.04 10.88 6.49
CA ALA A 216 -14.46 11.26 6.36
C ALA A 216 -15.17 10.32 5.39
N SER A 217 -16.46 10.09 5.62
CA SER A 217 -17.28 9.18 4.81
C SER A 217 -16.67 7.78 4.69
N VAL A 218 -16.12 7.25 5.79
CA VAL A 218 -15.39 5.97 5.84
C VAL A 218 -16.25 4.77 6.29
N SER A 219 -17.33 5.03 7.03
CA SER A 219 -18.19 4.00 7.63
C SER A 219 -19.58 4.57 7.90
N GLN A 220 -20.59 3.70 7.93
CA GLN A 220 -21.97 4.11 8.19
C GLN A 220 -22.12 4.64 9.62
N THR A 221 -21.45 4.00 10.59
CA THR A 221 -21.44 4.44 12.00
C THR A 221 -20.88 5.85 12.13
N VAL A 222 -19.77 6.15 11.44
CA VAL A 222 -19.17 7.49 11.46
C VAL A 222 -20.13 8.50 10.85
N ILE A 223 -20.72 8.21 9.68
CA ILE A 223 -21.68 9.10 9.02
C ILE A 223 -22.89 9.39 9.93
N GLU A 224 -23.45 8.36 10.57
CA GLU A 224 -24.59 8.50 11.47
C GLU A 224 -24.25 9.29 12.73
N SER A 225 -23.08 9.06 13.32
CA SER A 225 -22.61 9.79 14.49
C SER A 225 -22.49 11.30 14.20
N VAL A 226 -21.89 11.66 13.07
CA VAL A 226 -21.79 13.07 12.61
C VAL A 226 -23.17 13.64 12.32
N LYS A 227 -24.05 12.87 11.64
CA LYS A 227 -25.40 13.32 11.31
C LYS A 227 -26.25 13.58 12.56
N LYS A 228 -26.07 12.79 13.64
CA LYS A 228 -26.73 13.05 14.94
C LYS A 228 -26.32 14.38 15.56
N ILE A 229 -25.08 14.81 15.37
CA ILE A 229 -24.53 16.04 15.97
C ILE A 229 -24.84 17.27 15.11
N PHE A 230 -24.67 17.17 13.79
CA PHE A 230 -24.70 18.33 12.88
C PHE A 230 -25.89 18.32 11.90
N GLY A 231 -26.65 17.24 11.80
CA GLY A 231 -27.78 17.09 10.87
C GLY A 231 -27.39 16.89 9.40
N LYS A 232 -26.09 16.90 9.06
CA LYS A 232 -25.57 16.85 7.68
C LYS A 232 -24.23 16.10 7.61
N PRO A 233 -23.79 15.69 6.39
CA PRO A 233 -22.51 15.00 6.20
C PRO A 233 -21.30 15.84 6.64
N LEU A 234 -20.24 15.17 7.10
CA LEU A 234 -19.07 15.83 7.68
C LEU A 234 -18.40 16.79 6.69
N ILE A 235 -18.24 16.38 5.43
CA ILE A 235 -17.61 17.21 4.39
C ILE A 235 -18.41 18.50 4.18
N THR A 236 -19.75 18.44 4.25
CA THR A 236 -20.60 19.63 4.20
C THR A 236 -20.36 20.55 5.40
N VAL A 237 -20.32 20.01 6.62
CA VAL A 237 -20.02 20.78 7.84
C VAL A 237 -18.67 21.50 7.72
N LEU A 238 -17.63 20.78 7.34
CA LEU A 238 -16.28 21.33 7.22
C LEU A 238 -16.20 22.41 6.13
N SER A 239 -16.91 22.23 5.01
CA SER A 239 -16.97 23.22 3.94
C SER A 239 -17.61 24.53 4.40
N GLU A 240 -18.74 24.47 5.12
CA GLU A 240 -19.40 25.64 5.69
C GLU A 240 -18.56 26.35 6.77
N MET A 241 -17.70 25.60 7.46
CA MET A 241 -16.75 26.14 8.43
C MET A 241 -15.44 26.63 7.80
N ASP A 242 -15.31 26.63 6.47
CA ASP A 242 -14.09 26.97 5.73
C ASP A 242 -12.86 26.12 6.10
N LEU A 243 -13.09 24.87 6.53
CA LEU A 243 -12.03 23.89 6.83
C LEU A 243 -11.63 23.05 5.61
N ILE A 244 -12.37 23.15 4.50
CA ILE A 244 -12.02 22.50 3.23
C ILE A 244 -11.44 23.53 2.25
N ASN A 245 -10.19 23.31 1.87
CA ASN A 245 -9.44 24.09 0.87
C ASN A 245 -8.34 23.23 0.22
N SER A 246 -7.44 23.86 -0.54
CA SER A 246 -6.34 23.17 -1.25
C SER A 246 -5.29 22.50 -0.35
N SER A 247 -5.28 22.81 0.95
CA SER A 247 -4.44 22.16 1.96
C SER A 247 -5.18 21.08 2.74
N THR A 248 -6.42 20.76 2.35
CA THR A 248 -7.24 19.72 2.97
C THR A 248 -7.14 18.41 2.19
N VAL A 249 -7.00 17.31 2.92
CA VAL A 249 -6.95 15.95 2.39
C VAL A 249 -7.99 15.09 3.09
N VAL A 250 -8.89 14.50 2.31
CA VAL A 250 -9.84 13.50 2.82
C VAL A 250 -9.22 12.11 2.66
N TYR A 251 -9.10 11.37 3.76
CA TYR A 251 -8.47 10.06 3.82
C TYR A 251 -9.49 8.93 3.72
N ASN A 252 -9.26 8.04 2.76
CA ASN A 252 -10.03 6.83 2.47
C ASN A 252 -11.57 6.98 2.47
N PRO A 253 -12.14 7.97 1.77
CA PRO A 253 -13.59 8.09 1.68
C PRO A 253 -14.19 6.88 0.92
N THR A 254 -14.83 5.96 1.63
CA THR A 254 -15.41 4.71 1.08
C THR A 254 -16.89 4.83 0.75
N GLN A 255 -17.58 5.82 1.32
CA GLN A 255 -19.02 6.07 1.21
C GLN A 255 -19.31 7.53 0.84
N ILE A 256 -18.43 8.14 0.05
CA ILE A 256 -18.60 9.51 -0.43
C ILE A 256 -19.71 9.59 -1.47
N ASN A 257 -20.48 10.68 -1.45
CA ASN A 257 -21.51 10.94 -2.46
C ASN A 257 -21.10 12.08 -3.41
N GLN A 258 -21.86 12.24 -4.50
CA GLN A 258 -21.57 13.24 -5.53
C GLN A 258 -21.53 14.69 -4.99
N ILE A 259 -22.39 15.06 -4.05
CA ILE A 259 -22.39 16.41 -3.47
C ILE A 259 -21.09 16.66 -2.71
N GLU A 260 -20.62 15.66 -1.96
CA GLU A 260 -19.34 15.74 -1.26
C GLU A 260 -18.16 15.83 -2.24
N LEU A 261 -18.16 15.03 -3.32
CA LEU A 261 -17.14 15.12 -4.39
C LEU A 261 -17.10 16.51 -5.03
N ASP A 262 -18.26 17.08 -5.36
CA ASP A 262 -18.36 18.42 -5.95
C ASP A 262 -17.84 19.50 -5.00
N ILE A 263 -18.10 19.37 -3.69
CA ILE A 263 -17.55 20.25 -2.66
C ILE A 263 -16.02 20.17 -2.65
N LEU A 264 -15.46 18.95 -2.59
CA LEU A 264 -14.00 18.75 -2.56
C LEU A 264 -13.35 19.34 -3.82
N LYS A 265 -13.97 19.12 -4.99
CA LYS A 265 -13.46 19.62 -6.28
C LYS A 265 -13.50 21.14 -6.33
N LYS A 266 -14.64 21.75 -5.97
CA LYS A 266 -14.79 23.21 -5.93
C LYS A 266 -13.81 23.88 -4.98
N LYS A 267 -13.44 23.21 -3.89
CA LYS A 267 -12.48 23.71 -2.89
C LYS A 267 -11.02 23.29 -3.18
N ASN A 268 -10.77 22.58 -4.28
CA ASN A 268 -9.46 22.04 -4.68
C ASN A 268 -8.81 21.14 -3.61
N ALA A 269 -9.62 20.45 -2.79
CA ALA A 269 -9.11 19.49 -1.82
C ALA A 269 -8.52 18.26 -2.52
N SER A 270 -7.66 17.53 -1.81
CA SER A 270 -7.09 16.27 -2.28
C SER A 270 -7.76 15.08 -1.61
N VAL A 271 -7.64 13.90 -2.23
CA VAL A 271 -8.07 12.64 -1.63
C VAL A 271 -6.88 11.70 -1.54
N LEU A 272 -6.71 11.10 -0.37
CA LEU A 272 -5.72 10.06 -0.14
C LEU A 272 -6.42 8.70 -0.14
N ILE A 273 -5.90 7.79 -0.96
CA ILE A 273 -6.39 6.42 -1.07
C ILE A 273 -5.28 5.45 -0.64
N SER A 274 -5.62 4.51 0.24
CA SER A 274 -4.84 3.31 0.55
C SER A 274 -5.58 2.09 0.00
N PRO A 275 -5.30 1.66 -1.24
CA PRO A 275 -5.97 0.53 -1.89
C PRO A 275 -6.12 -0.72 -1.01
N SER A 276 -5.09 -1.12 -0.27
CA SER A 276 -5.16 -2.25 0.67
C SER A 276 -6.19 -2.01 1.77
N ASP A 277 -6.25 -0.82 2.34
CA ASP A 277 -7.26 -0.50 3.36
C ASP A 277 -8.68 -0.47 2.77
N TYR A 278 -8.84 0.01 1.54
CA TYR A 278 -10.11 -0.08 0.81
C TYR A 278 -10.58 -1.53 0.67
N LEU A 279 -9.67 -2.47 0.37
CA LEU A 279 -10.05 -3.88 0.20
C LEU A 279 -10.25 -4.60 1.54
N ASN A 280 -9.38 -4.34 2.51
CA ASN A 280 -9.32 -5.10 3.76
C ASN A 280 -10.28 -4.54 4.82
N LEU A 281 -10.45 -3.22 4.90
CA LEU A 281 -11.19 -2.55 5.97
C LEU A 281 -12.58 -2.09 5.55
N ALA A 282 -12.87 -1.98 4.25
CA ALA A 282 -14.21 -1.66 3.80
C ALA A 282 -15.18 -2.80 4.09
N GLY A 283 -16.30 -2.45 4.73
CA GLY A 283 -17.37 -3.41 5.01
C GLY A 283 -18.12 -3.91 3.77
N ARG A 284 -18.06 -3.18 2.64
CA ARG A 284 -18.80 -3.43 1.39
C ARG A 284 -17.90 -3.22 0.17
N LYS A 285 -18.28 -3.78 -0.98
CA LYS A 285 -17.62 -3.49 -2.27
C LYS A 285 -17.77 -1.99 -2.57
N ILE A 286 -16.66 -1.31 -2.77
CA ILE A 286 -16.61 0.14 -3.03
C ILE A 286 -16.51 0.34 -4.54
N ASP A 287 -17.34 1.23 -5.07
CA ASP A 287 -17.11 1.80 -6.39
C ASP A 287 -16.09 2.95 -6.25
N ILE A 288 -14.85 2.67 -6.64
CA ILE A 288 -13.76 3.64 -6.58
C ILE A 288 -13.68 4.49 -7.87
N ASP A 289 -14.43 4.11 -8.91
CA ASP A 289 -14.32 4.72 -10.23
C ASP A 289 -14.79 6.18 -10.19
N GLU A 290 -15.93 6.46 -9.56
CA GLU A 290 -16.43 7.84 -9.40
C GLU A 290 -15.38 8.76 -8.74
N LEU A 291 -14.67 8.23 -7.74
CA LEU A 291 -13.62 8.97 -7.05
C LEU A 291 -12.43 9.22 -7.97
N LEU A 292 -11.96 8.20 -8.68
CA LEU A 292 -10.79 8.29 -9.57
C LEU A 292 -11.03 9.19 -10.79
N PHE A 293 -12.25 9.18 -11.33
CA PHE A 293 -12.63 9.99 -12.49
C PHE A 293 -13.21 11.36 -12.13
N SER A 294 -13.31 11.70 -10.83
CA SER A 294 -13.82 12.99 -10.35
C SER A 294 -12.99 14.21 -10.80
N GLY A 295 -11.72 13.99 -11.17
CA GLY A 295 -10.74 15.04 -11.47
C GLY A 295 -10.15 15.70 -10.21
N LEU A 296 -10.35 15.10 -9.04
CA LEU A 296 -9.65 15.49 -7.80
C LEU A 296 -8.17 15.15 -7.87
N ASN A 297 -7.36 15.86 -7.08
CA ASN A 297 -5.98 15.44 -6.85
C ASN A 297 -5.96 14.21 -5.94
N ILE A 298 -5.59 13.06 -6.49
CA ILE A 298 -5.54 11.78 -5.76
C ILE A 298 -4.10 11.43 -5.46
N ILE A 299 -3.84 11.05 -4.21
CA ILE A 299 -2.53 10.62 -3.72
C ILE A 299 -2.63 9.24 -3.05
N ILE A 300 -1.53 8.49 -3.06
CA ILE A 300 -1.49 7.12 -2.49
C ILE A 300 -0.69 7.08 -1.19
N GLY A 301 -1.14 6.24 -0.26
CA GLY A 301 -0.43 5.90 0.97
C GLY A 301 -0.69 4.44 1.34
N THR A 302 0.19 3.84 2.15
CA THR A 302 0.02 2.45 2.60
C THR A 302 -1.06 2.26 3.67
N GLY A 303 -1.37 3.31 4.44
CA GLY A 303 -2.37 3.27 5.50
C GLY A 303 -2.05 2.26 6.59
N TYR A 304 -3.06 1.50 7.04
CA TYR A 304 -2.93 0.51 8.11
C TYR A 304 -2.48 -0.86 7.62
N THR A 305 -2.98 -1.30 6.46
CA THR A 305 -2.84 -2.68 5.97
C THR A 305 -1.93 -2.82 4.75
N GLY A 306 -1.62 -1.70 4.07
CA GLY A 306 -0.71 -1.69 2.93
C GLY A 306 0.74 -1.94 3.32
N LYS A 307 1.49 -2.59 2.43
CA LYS A 307 2.88 -3.00 2.69
C LYS A 307 3.93 -2.03 2.15
N ASN A 308 3.69 -1.50 0.94
CA ASN A 308 4.57 -0.57 0.24
C ASN A 308 3.82 0.07 -0.93
N ILE A 309 4.28 1.23 -1.38
CA ILE A 309 3.59 2.00 -2.42
C ILE A 309 3.48 1.28 -3.75
N LEU A 310 4.51 0.57 -4.22
CA LEU A 310 4.44 -0.17 -5.49
C LEU A 310 3.33 -1.22 -5.48
N THR A 311 3.15 -1.93 -4.36
CA THR A 311 2.06 -2.90 -4.18
C THR A 311 0.71 -2.21 -4.16
N GLU A 312 0.58 -1.04 -3.51
CA GLU A 312 -0.65 -0.25 -3.55
C GLU A 312 -1.01 0.18 -4.99
N LEU A 313 -0.04 0.64 -5.78
CA LEU A 313 -0.26 0.97 -7.20
C LEU A 313 -0.72 -0.24 -8.01
N LYS A 314 -0.12 -1.41 -7.76
CA LYS A 314 -0.51 -2.67 -8.40
C LYS A 314 -1.94 -3.07 -8.04
N ILE A 315 -2.30 -3.02 -6.77
CA ILE A 315 -3.67 -3.26 -6.31
C ILE A 315 -4.64 -2.29 -6.97
N LEU A 316 -4.31 -0.99 -6.98
CA LEU A 316 -5.13 0.04 -7.61
C LEU A 316 -5.35 -0.24 -9.10
N SER A 317 -4.29 -0.61 -9.83
CA SER A 317 -4.39 -0.94 -11.26
C SER A 317 -5.28 -2.16 -11.55
N ASN A 318 -5.44 -3.07 -10.59
CA ASN A 318 -6.26 -4.27 -10.74
C ASN A 318 -7.74 -4.05 -10.38
N ILE A 319 -8.06 -3.01 -9.60
CA ILE A 319 -9.45 -2.68 -9.26
C ILE A 319 -10.06 -1.66 -10.22
N ILE A 320 -9.25 -0.93 -10.98
CA ILE A 320 -9.69 -0.01 -12.03
C ILE A 320 -9.97 -0.78 -13.31
N PRO A 321 -11.08 -0.50 -14.03
CA PRO A 321 -11.31 -1.05 -15.36
C PRO A 321 -10.15 -0.73 -16.33
N LYS A 322 -9.57 -1.77 -16.96
CA LYS A 322 -8.43 -1.62 -17.89
C LYS A 322 -8.69 -0.62 -19.03
N SER A 323 -9.94 -0.48 -19.47
CA SER A 323 -10.32 0.48 -20.52
C SER A 323 -10.12 1.95 -20.15
N SER A 324 -10.05 2.25 -18.86
CA SER A 324 -9.97 3.60 -18.32
C SER A 324 -8.66 3.88 -17.58
N LEU A 325 -7.76 2.89 -17.57
CA LEU A 325 -6.49 2.94 -16.85
C LEU A 325 -5.41 3.62 -17.70
N GLN A 326 -4.68 4.53 -17.07
CA GLN A 326 -3.42 5.09 -17.58
C GLN A 326 -2.37 4.89 -16.48
N TYR A 327 -1.44 3.97 -16.69
CA TYR A 327 -0.44 3.59 -15.69
C TYR A 327 0.46 4.75 -15.30
N GLU A 328 0.77 5.63 -16.22
CA GLU A 328 1.52 6.84 -15.92
C GLU A 328 0.76 7.77 -14.95
N SER A 329 -0.56 7.86 -15.10
CA SER A 329 -1.41 8.61 -14.15
C SER A 329 -1.42 7.96 -12.78
N VAL A 330 -1.42 6.63 -12.71
CA VAL A 330 -1.33 5.86 -11.45
C VAL A 330 0.02 6.10 -10.76
N ILE A 331 1.15 6.05 -11.49
CA ILE A 331 2.46 6.41 -10.92
C ILE A 331 2.47 7.85 -10.41
N LYS A 332 1.86 8.81 -11.14
CA LYS A 332 1.78 10.21 -10.71
C LYS A 332 1.05 10.37 -9.37
N MET A 333 0.07 9.52 -9.04
CA MET A 333 -0.60 9.53 -7.72
C MET A 333 0.36 9.20 -6.55
N ALA A 334 1.47 8.53 -6.81
CA ALA A 334 2.50 8.18 -5.82
C ALA A 334 3.78 9.01 -5.94
N VAL A 335 3.85 9.98 -6.86
CA VAL A 335 5.06 10.78 -7.07
C VAL A 335 4.73 12.26 -7.24
N LYS A 336 4.12 12.62 -8.38
CA LYS A 336 3.91 14.01 -8.78
C LYS A 336 2.79 14.68 -7.98
N ASN A 337 1.65 14.02 -7.83
CA ASN A 337 0.49 14.53 -7.10
C ASN A 337 0.80 14.83 -5.62
N PRO A 338 1.43 13.92 -4.85
CA PRO A 338 1.83 14.23 -3.48
C PRO A 338 2.95 15.27 -3.43
N SER A 339 3.89 15.31 -4.39
CA SER A 339 4.90 16.38 -4.42
C SER A 339 4.25 17.77 -4.55
N LEU A 340 3.17 17.91 -5.32
CA LEU A 340 2.42 19.16 -5.44
C LEU A 340 1.73 19.52 -4.12
N LEU A 341 1.01 18.56 -3.52
CA LEU A 341 0.34 18.75 -2.24
C LEU A 341 1.34 19.22 -1.18
N PHE A 342 2.44 18.49 -0.98
CA PHE A 342 3.44 18.77 0.05
C PHE A 342 4.37 19.95 -0.26
N GLY A 343 4.18 20.66 -1.38
CA GLY A 343 5.01 21.81 -1.75
C GLY A 343 6.43 21.42 -2.19
N LEU A 344 6.61 20.17 -2.58
CA LEU A 344 7.86 19.54 -2.98
C LEU A 344 8.04 19.44 -4.49
N SER A 345 7.05 19.84 -5.30
CA SER A 345 7.07 19.70 -6.76
C SER A 345 8.21 20.47 -7.45
N ASN A 346 8.71 21.56 -6.86
CA ASN A 346 9.89 22.30 -7.34
C ASN A 346 11.21 21.73 -6.81
N VAL A 347 11.15 20.81 -5.85
CA VAL A 347 12.30 20.20 -5.19
C VAL A 347 12.58 18.81 -5.76
N THR A 348 11.55 17.99 -5.97
CA THR A 348 11.66 16.60 -6.39
C THR A 348 10.38 16.09 -7.06
N GLY A 349 10.30 14.81 -7.40
CA GLY A 349 9.13 14.16 -8.01
C GLY A 349 9.14 14.13 -9.54
N SER A 350 10.23 14.56 -10.18
CA SER A 350 10.48 14.41 -11.62
C SER A 350 11.97 14.60 -11.95
N VAL A 351 12.39 14.09 -13.10
CA VAL A 351 13.73 14.30 -13.65
C VAL A 351 13.76 15.62 -14.44
N GLU A 352 13.84 16.74 -13.72
CA GLU A 352 13.91 18.09 -14.30
C GLU A 352 15.10 18.87 -13.75
N ARG A 353 15.68 19.75 -14.57
CA ARG A 353 16.85 20.55 -14.19
C ARG A 353 16.63 21.30 -12.87
N ASN A 354 17.68 21.35 -12.05
CA ASN A 354 17.76 21.95 -10.72
C ASN A 354 16.95 21.27 -9.60
N LYS A 355 16.14 20.24 -9.90
CA LYS A 355 15.53 19.40 -8.86
C LYS A 355 16.56 18.49 -8.22
N SER A 356 16.26 18.05 -7.00
CA SER A 356 17.03 17.07 -6.24
C SER A 356 17.00 15.71 -6.94
N ALA A 357 18.12 15.00 -6.94
CA ALA A 357 18.19 13.64 -7.45
C ALA A 357 17.71 12.65 -6.38
N ASP A 358 16.39 12.49 -6.29
CA ASP A 358 15.75 11.51 -5.44
C ASP A 358 15.20 10.37 -6.32
N PHE A 359 16.06 9.39 -6.61
CA PHE A 359 15.82 8.37 -7.62
C PHE A 359 15.75 6.97 -7.01
N ILE A 360 14.95 6.12 -7.64
CA ILE A 360 14.91 4.68 -7.39
C ILE A 360 15.33 3.95 -8.66
N PHE A 361 16.02 2.82 -8.49
CA PHE A 361 16.56 2.02 -9.57
C PHE A 361 16.00 0.61 -9.45
N PHE A 362 15.19 0.20 -10.42
CA PHE A 362 14.74 -1.18 -10.53
C PHE A 362 15.71 -1.97 -11.39
N SER A 363 16.24 -3.08 -10.87
CA SER A 363 16.97 -4.07 -11.66
C SER A 363 16.00 -4.87 -12.52
N ILE A 364 16.31 -4.94 -13.81
CA ILE A 364 15.57 -5.74 -14.81
C ILE A 364 16.48 -6.78 -15.47
N ASP A 365 17.61 -7.10 -14.82
CA ASP A 365 18.56 -8.13 -15.27
C ASP A 365 18.00 -9.55 -15.13
N ASP A 366 17.02 -9.74 -14.24
CA ASP A 366 16.33 -11.02 -14.09
C ASP A 366 15.47 -11.33 -15.33
N LEU A 367 15.58 -12.55 -15.85
CA LEU A 367 14.81 -13.03 -17.00
C LEU A 367 13.28 -12.79 -16.87
N ARG A 368 12.75 -12.90 -15.65
CA ARG A 368 11.32 -12.67 -15.35
C ARG A 368 10.89 -11.22 -15.57
N ASN A 369 11.86 -10.29 -15.51
CA ASN A 369 11.68 -8.85 -15.65
C ASN A 369 12.10 -8.36 -17.05
N THR A 370 11.84 -9.14 -18.10
CA THR A 370 12.11 -8.70 -19.47
C THR A 370 11.08 -7.66 -19.91
N LEU A 371 11.51 -6.41 -20.12
CA LEU A 371 10.67 -5.36 -20.71
C LEU A 371 10.44 -5.63 -22.20
N SER A 372 9.31 -6.27 -22.52
CA SER A 372 8.89 -6.56 -23.88
C SER A 372 7.82 -5.57 -24.34
N ALA A 373 8.24 -4.34 -24.68
CA ALA A 373 7.38 -3.32 -25.26
C ALA A 373 7.86 -2.93 -26.68
N PRO A 374 6.95 -2.77 -27.67
CA PRO A 374 7.32 -2.40 -29.03
C PRO A 374 7.91 -0.98 -29.12
N GLU A 375 7.45 -0.08 -28.23
CA GLU A 375 7.92 1.29 -28.12
C GLU A 375 8.14 1.64 -26.65
N ILE A 376 9.19 2.40 -26.38
CA ILE A 376 9.52 2.89 -25.04
C ILE A 376 8.85 4.24 -24.85
N THR A 377 7.82 4.28 -24.01
CA THR A 377 7.01 5.46 -23.70
C THR A 377 6.82 5.58 -22.18
N GLY A 378 6.46 6.76 -21.69
CA GLY A 378 6.13 6.95 -20.27
C GLY A 378 5.07 5.95 -19.78
N GLU A 379 4.05 5.71 -20.60
CA GLU A 379 2.97 4.77 -20.31
C GLU A 379 3.44 3.31 -20.29
N SER A 380 4.15 2.82 -21.31
CA SER A 380 4.61 1.42 -21.36
C SER A 380 5.61 1.08 -20.26
N VAL A 381 6.51 2.03 -19.92
CA VAL A 381 7.44 1.85 -18.80
C VAL A 381 6.69 1.87 -17.47
N SER A 382 5.69 2.74 -17.31
CA SER A 382 4.86 2.78 -16.10
C SER A 382 4.04 1.51 -15.92
N GLU A 383 3.45 0.99 -17.00
CA GLU A 383 2.73 -0.29 -17.01
C GLU A 383 3.65 -1.42 -16.55
N PHE A 384 4.82 -1.53 -17.15
CA PHE A 384 5.79 -2.57 -16.81
C PHE A 384 6.23 -2.51 -15.35
N ILE A 385 6.53 -1.31 -14.82
CA ILE A 385 6.89 -1.14 -13.40
C ILE A 385 5.76 -1.64 -12.49
N ILE A 386 4.51 -1.25 -12.76
CA ILE A 386 3.37 -1.61 -11.90
C ILE A 386 3.01 -3.09 -12.02
N GLN A 387 3.01 -3.65 -13.23
CA GLN A 387 2.51 -5.00 -13.49
C GLN A 387 3.55 -6.08 -13.25
N ASN A 388 4.82 -5.83 -13.59
CA ASN A 388 5.85 -6.86 -13.62
C ASN A 388 6.80 -6.79 -12.43
N LEU A 389 7.10 -5.59 -11.92
CA LEU A 389 8.11 -5.42 -10.88
C LEU A 389 7.54 -5.48 -9.46
N THR A 390 8.44 -5.68 -8.51
CA THR A 390 8.19 -5.71 -7.07
C THR A 390 9.25 -4.88 -6.34
N VAL A 391 9.05 -4.64 -5.05
CA VAL A 391 10.04 -3.92 -4.23
C VAL A 391 11.37 -4.67 -4.11
N LYS A 392 11.42 -5.96 -4.39
CA LYS A 392 12.67 -6.73 -4.39
C LYS A 392 13.58 -6.39 -5.56
N ASP A 393 12.99 -5.89 -6.64
CA ASP A 393 13.70 -5.46 -7.83
C ASP A 393 14.33 -4.07 -7.63
N ILE A 394 14.04 -3.37 -6.53
CA ILE A 394 14.70 -2.10 -6.20
C ILE A 394 16.13 -2.40 -5.75
N SER A 395 17.07 -2.07 -6.64
CA SER A 395 18.51 -2.24 -6.44
C SER A 395 19.12 -1.05 -5.69
N ASP A 396 18.85 0.17 -6.13
CA ASP A 396 19.45 1.37 -5.57
C ASP A 396 18.41 2.45 -5.28
N VAL A 397 18.72 3.27 -4.27
CA VAL A 397 17.94 4.48 -3.95
C VAL A 397 18.91 5.62 -3.70
N LEU A 398 18.72 6.71 -4.42
CA LEU A 398 19.38 8.00 -4.23
C LEU A 398 18.43 8.96 -3.54
N ILE A 399 18.92 9.69 -2.54
CA ILE A 399 18.23 10.85 -1.98
C ILE A 399 19.21 12.01 -1.93
N LYS A 400 18.86 13.14 -2.55
CA LYS A 400 19.73 14.32 -2.74
C LYS A 400 21.06 13.92 -3.40
N GLY A 401 21.00 12.94 -4.31
CA GLY A 401 22.14 12.35 -5.01
C GLY A 401 23.10 11.53 -4.13
N GLU A 402 22.76 11.24 -2.88
CA GLU A 402 23.49 10.29 -2.02
C GLU A 402 22.86 8.90 -2.12
N HIS A 403 23.68 7.86 -2.30
CA HIS A 403 23.22 6.47 -2.19
C HIS A 403 22.84 6.15 -0.74
N VAL A 404 21.56 5.79 -0.55
CA VAL A 404 21.02 5.35 0.74
C VAL A 404 20.64 3.87 0.73
N VAL A 405 20.42 3.30 -0.45
CA VAL A 405 20.32 1.86 -0.70
C VAL A 405 21.25 1.52 -1.87
N ILE A 406 22.04 0.46 -1.73
CA ILE A 406 22.98 -0.03 -2.75
C ILE A 406 22.79 -1.54 -2.87
N GLU A 407 22.49 -2.02 -4.07
CA GLU A 407 22.24 -3.44 -4.37
C GLU A 407 21.32 -4.12 -3.31
N ASN A 408 20.18 -3.47 -3.03
CA ASN A 408 19.15 -3.87 -2.06
C ASN A 408 19.65 -3.95 -0.59
N ARG A 409 20.70 -3.21 -0.24
CA ARG A 409 21.22 -3.08 1.14
C ARG A 409 21.21 -1.63 1.60
N LEU A 410 20.76 -1.40 2.83
CA LEU A 410 20.77 -0.06 3.44
C LEU A 410 22.21 0.40 3.74
N ALA A 411 22.56 1.59 3.25
CA ALA A 411 23.87 2.18 3.52
C ALA A 411 24.01 2.57 5.01
N GLY A 412 25.06 2.08 5.65
CA GLY A 412 25.39 2.42 7.05
C GLY A 412 24.43 1.87 8.10
N VAL A 413 23.64 0.83 7.78
CA VAL A 413 22.68 0.20 8.71
C VAL A 413 22.96 -1.30 8.82
N ASN A 414 23.03 -1.81 10.05
CA ASN A 414 23.07 -3.25 10.30
C ASN A 414 21.64 -3.83 10.24
N GLU A 415 21.27 -4.41 9.10
CA GLU A 415 19.92 -4.97 8.89
C GLU A 415 19.61 -6.17 9.81
N HIS A 416 20.63 -6.95 10.19
CA HIS A 416 20.45 -8.08 11.11
C HIS A 416 20.06 -7.60 12.51
N GLU A 417 20.75 -6.59 13.03
CA GLU A 417 20.40 -5.96 14.30
C GLU A 417 18.99 -5.34 14.25
N LEU A 418 18.66 -4.66 13.15
CA LEU A 418 17.33 -4.08 12.94
C LEU A 418 16.23 -5.16 12.95
N LYS A 419 16.49 -6.32 12.33
CA LYS A 419 15.58 -7.47 12.32
C LYS A 419 15.37 -8.03 13.73
N ILE A 420 16.43 -8.21 14.53
CA ILE A 420 16.32 -8.67 15.92
C ILE A 420 15.48 -7.67 16.74
N LYS A 421 15.76 -6.36 16.62
CA LYS A 421 14.99 -5.31 17.29
C LYS A 421 13.52 -5.34 16.88
N SER A 422 13.25 -5.50 15.58
CA SER A 422 11.89 -5.62 15.05
C SER A 422 11.15 -6.81 15.64
N LEU A 423 11.78 -7.98 15.76
CA LEU A 423 11.17 -9.17 16.37
C LEU A 423 10.89 -8.95 17.86
N ALA A 424 11.83 -8.36 18.60
CA ALA A 424 11.66 -8.06 20.01
C ALA A 424 10.50 -7.08 20.26
N ILE A 425 10.36 -6.03 19.43
CA ILE A 425 9.25 -5.08 19.51
C ILE A 425 7.93 -5.78 19.16
N SER A 426 7.90 -6.54 18.06
CA SER A 426 6.70 -7.29 17.66
C SER A 426 6.16 -8.17 18.78
N ASN A 427 7.04 -8.93 19.47
CA ASN A 427 6.66 -9.73 20.63
C ASN A 427 6.06 -8.90 21.78
N LYS A 428 6.62 -7.71 22.06
CA LYS A 428 6.05 -6.80 23.07
C LYS A 428 4.66 -6.31 22.66
N LEU A 429 4.48 -5.93 21.40
CA LEU A 429 3.19 -5.47 20.88
C LEU A 429 2.13 -6.57 20.92
N TYR A 430 2.47 -7.80 20.50
CA TYR A 430 1.55 -8.93 20.58
C TYR A 430 1.16 -9.27 22.03
N LYS A 431 2.12 -9.20 22.97
CA LYS A 431 1.83 -9.38 24.39
C LYS A 431 0.91 -8.27 24.92
N ALA A 432 1.19 -7.01 24.59
CA ALA A 432 0.37 -5.87 24.99
C ALA A 432 -1.06 -5.95 24.43
N GLY A 433 -1.21 -6.37 23.17
CA GLY A 433 -2.51 -6.59 22.53
C GLY A 433 -3.22 -7.88 22.93
N MET A 434 -2.73 -8.62 23.92
CA MET A 434 -3.30 -9.88 24.42
C MET A 434 -3.49 -10.91 23.29
N TYR A 435 -2.43 -11.16 22.52
CA TYR A 435 -2.50 -12.05 21.35
C TYR A 435 -2.90 -13.49 21.69
N SER A 436 -2.51 -14.02 22.84
CA SER A 436 -2.86 -15.38 23.26
C SER A 436 -4.37 -15.52 23.47
N GLU A 437 -4.97 -14.58 24.20
CA GLU A 437 -6.40 -14.52 24.48
C GLU A 437 -7.20 -14.21 23.21
N TYR A 438 -6.67 -13.32 22.37
CA TYR A 438 -7.16 -13.09 21.02
C TYR A 438 -7.25 -14.42 20.28
N LYS A 439 -6.13 -15.14 20.13
CA LYS A 439 -6.05 -16.42 19.40
C LYS A 439 -7.01 -17.46 19.97
N GLU A 440 -7.08 -17.62 21.29
CA GLU A 440 -8.00 -18.55 21.93
C GLU A 440 -9.47 -18.23 21.62
N LYS A 441 -9.86 -16.95 21.70
CA LYS A 441 -11.21 -16.51 21.36
C LYS A 441 -11.58 -16.85 19.91
N TYR A 442 -10.65 -16.76 18.96
CA TYR A 442 -10.91 -17.16 17.56
C TYR A 442 -11.02 -18.66 17.38
N LEU A 443 -10.09 -19.42 17.95
CA LEU A 443 -10.17 -20.89 17.89
C LEU A 443 -11.47 -21.40 18.51
N MET A 444 -11.97 -20.75 19.56
CA MET A 444 -13.27 -21.07 20.15
C MET A 444 -14.44 -20.69 19.22
N ARG A 445 -14.39 -19.55 18.54
CA ARG A 445 -15.44 -19.17 17.56
C ARG A 445 -15.54 -20.16 16.42
N GLU A 446 -14.42 -20.56 15.81
CA GLU A 446 -14.43 -21.56 14.74
C GLU A 446 -15.00 -22.91 15.20
N ARG A 447 -14.69 -23.31 16.44
CA ARG A 447 -15.26 -24.53 17.04
C ARG A 447 -16.76 -24.39 17.27
N VAL A 448 -17.21 -23.24 17.78
CA VAL A 448 -18.64 -22.96 18.00
C VAL A 448 -19.39 -22.91 16.67
N ASP A 449 -18.83 -22.29 15.62
CA ASP A 449 -19.46 -22.24 14.30
C ASP A 449 -19.57 -23.64 13.69
N LYS A 450 -18.54 -24.49 13.83
CA LYS A 450 -18.57 -25.90 13.41
C LYS A 450 -19.61 -26.74 14.18
N ILE A 451 -19.80 -26.47 15.47
CA ILE A 451 -20.80 -27.16 16.31
C ILE A 451 -22.22 -26.65 16.00
N SER A 452 -22.37 -25.34 15.79
CA SER A 452 -23.66 -24.67 15.55
C SER A 452 -24.23 -24.96 14.16
N LEU A 453 -23.37 -25.27 13.19
CA LEU A 453 -23.76 -25.74 11.85
C LEU A 453 -24.09 -27.25 11.80
N GLY A 454 -24.22 -27.91 12.95
CA GLY A 454 -24.90 -29.21 13.05
C GLY A 454 -24.28 -30.33 12.20
N GLY A 455 -22.95 -30.36 12.02
CA GLY A 455 -22.29 -31.44 11.29
C GLY A 455 -22.65 -31.53 9.80
N ILE A 456 -23.21 -30.47 9.20
CA ILE A 456 -23.37 -30.39 7.75
C ILE A 456 -21.99 -30.06 7.17
N SER A 457 -21.40 -31.04 6.48
CA SER A 457 -20.25 -30.83 5.60
C SER A 457 -20.59 -29.70 4.63
N LYS A 458 -19.63 -28.81 4.38
CA LYS A 458 -19.73 -27.65 3.50
C LYS A 458 -19.83 -28.02 2.01
N ASP A 459 -20.45 -29.14 1.69
CA ASP A 459 -20.77 -29.55 0.34
C ASP A 459 -22.29 -29.41 0.21
N GLU A 460 -22.71 -28.58 -0.74
CA GLU A 460 -24.11 -28.35 -1.15
C GLU A 460 -24.95 -27.43 -0.24
N THR A 461 -24.80 -26.12 -0.44
CA THR A 461 -25.92 -25.16 -0.50
C THR A 461 -25.44 -23.81 -1.04
N ASP A 462 -26.15 -23.31 -2.04
CA ASP A 462 -25.84 -22.14 -2.86
C ASP A 462 -25.84 -20.79 -2.10
N ASP A 463 -25.01 -19.87 -2.62
CA ASP A 463 -25.12 -18.40 -2.58
C ASP A 463 -25.15 -17.66 -1.23
N VAL A 464 -24.18 -17.94 -0.37
CA VAL A 464 -23.60 -16.89 0.49
C VAL A 464 -22.17 -16.66 0.05
N LEU A 465 -21.90 -15.49 -0.54
CA LEU A 465 -20.58 -14.97 -0.88
C LEU A 465 -19.70 -14.93 0.39
N VAL A 466 -19.10 -16.06 0.72
CA VAL A 466 -17.94 -16.15 1.58
C VAL A 466 -16.87 -15.32 0.88
N LYS A 467 -16.48 -14.19 1.49
CA LYS A 467 -15.33 -13.41 1.05
C LYS A 467 -14.19 -14.39 0.79
N PRO A 468 -13.56 -14.41 -0.39
CA PRO A 468 -12.33 -15.17 -0.54
C PRO A 468 -11.37 -14.62 0.51
N GLU A 469 -10.96 -15.47 1.45
CA GLU A 469 -9.77 -15.19 2.23
C GLU A 469 -8.65 -15.10 1.19
N ILE A 470 -8.28 -13.87 0.83
CA ILE A 470 -7.07 -13.63 0.07
C ILE A 470 -5.95 -14.02 1.02
N PHE A 471 -5.53 -15.27 0.94
CA PHE A 471 -4.31 -15.75 1.53
C PHE A 471 -3.17 -14.92 0.93
N VAL A 472 -2.55 -14.10 1.77
CA VAL A 472 -1.22 -13.59 1.49
C VAL A 472 -0.31 -14.80 1.47
N ASP A 473 0.27 -15.04 0.30
CA ASP A 473 1.20 -16.13 0.02
C ASP A 473 2.29 -16.23 1.12
N MET A 474 2.43 -17.43 1.68
CA MET A 474 3.38 -17.80 2.73
C MET A 474 4.65 -18.47 2.17
N THR A 475 4.90 -18.41 0.86
CA THR A 475 6.09 -19.03 0.23
C THR A 475 7.44 -18.34 0.52
N GLU A 476 7.53 -17.48 1.55
CA GLU A 476 8.81 -16.90 2.01
C GLU A 476 9.14 -17.23 3.47
N THR A 477 8.74 -18.42 3.94
CA THR A 477 9.37 -19.04 5.10
C THR A 477 9.76 -20.46 4.77
N GLY A 478 11.05 -20.76 4.93
CA GLY A 478 11.67 -22.02 4.54
C GLY A 478 10.96 -23.27 5.06
N THR A 479 11.01 -24.29 4.21
CA THR A 479 10.83 -25.72 4.44
C THR A 479 10.68 -26.15 5.90
N TYR A 480 9.48 -26.65 6.23
CA TYR A 480 9.27 -27.57 7.34
C TYR A 480 8.77 -28.88 6.72
N GLU A 481 9.66 -29.86 6.60
CA GLU A 481 9.32 -31.23 6.24
C GLU A 481 8.82 -31.95 7.50
N GLY A 482 7.68 -32.63 7.37
CA GLY A 482 7.05 -33.39 8.44
C GLY A 482 5.91 -34.22 7.89
N GLU A 483 6.24 -35.45 7.50
CA GLU A 483 5.36 -36.47 6.93
C GLU A 483 4.23 -36.88 7.89
N GLY A 484 3.07 -37.21 7.29
CA GLY A 484 1.93 -37.80 7.98
C GLY A 484 0.88 -38.23 6.97
N GLU A 485 1.03 -39.45 6.45
CA GLU A 485 0.08 -40.12 5.54
C GLU A 485 -1.31 -40.24 6.17
N PHE A 486 -2.37 -40.01 5.37
CA PHE A 486 -3.69 -40.60 5.60
C PHE A 486 -4.32 -41.01 4.27
N SER A 487 -4.41 -42.31 4.07
CA SER A 487 -5.12 -42.98 2.96
C SER A 487 -6.56 -43.31 3.36
N ILE A 488 -7.53 -43.11 2.45
CA ILE A 488 -8.80 -43.85 2.50
C ILE A 488 -9.02 -44.56 1.16
N ILE A 489 -9.19 -45.87 1.28
CA ILE A 489 -9.48 -46.88 0.27
C ILE A 489 -11.00 -46.96 0.09
N GLY A 490 -11.48 -47.09 -1.16
CA GLY A 490 -12.70 -47.87 -1.44
C GLY A 490 -13.82 -47.20 -2.25
N LYS A 491 -13.84 -47.50 -3.55
CA LYS A 491 -14.94 -47.36 -4.54
C LYS A 491 -16.29 -47.95 -4.11
N LYS A 492 -17.39 -47.39 -4.63
CA LYS A 492 -18.31 -48.10 -5.55
C LYS A 492 -19.25 -47.13 -6.31
N GLU A 493 -19.21 -47.24 -7.63
CA GLU A 493 -20.21 -46.74 -8.60
C GLU A 493 -21.46 -47.65 -8.55
N GLU A 494 -22.65 -47.09 -8.79
CA GLU A 494 -23.62 -47.63 -9.75
C GLU A 494 -24.72 -46.62 -10.12
N GLU A 495 -25.12 -46.72 -11.39
CA GLU A 495 -25.99 -45.89 -12.21
C GLU A 495 -27.47 -45.88 -11.77
N PHE A 496 -28.26 -44.89 -12.23
CA PHE A 496 -29.43 -45.14 -13.11
C PHE A 496 -30.11 -43.82 -13.55
N GLU A 497 -30.13 -43.58 -14.86
CA GLU A 497 -30.99 -42.59 -15.51
C GLU A 497 -32.49 -43.00 -15.52
N LYS A 498 -33.34 -42.00 -15.82
CA LYS A 498 -34.67 -42.03 -16.49
C LYS A 498 -35.91 -41.97 -15.59
N LYS A 499 -36.61 -40.81 -15.61
CA LYS A 499 -37.78 -40.54 -16.48
C LYS A 499 -38.47 -39.21 -16.12
N ARG A 500 -38.63 -38.35 -17.13
CA ARG A 500 -39.74 -37.39 -17.24
C ARG A 500 -41.00 -38.14 -17.69
N GLU A 501 -42.15 -37.83 -17.09
CA GLU A 501 -43.41 -37.39 -17.74
C GLU A 501 -44.69 -37.75 -16.95
N ASN A 502 -45.62 -36.79 -17.00
CA ASN A 502 -47.07 -36.85 -16.86
C ASN A 502 -47.72 -36.89 -15.46
N THR A 503 -48.38 -35.79 -15.12
CA THR A 503 -49.84 -35.78 -14.88
C THR A 503 -50.40 -34.34 -14.97
N VAL A 504 -51.44 -34.20 -15.78
CA VAL A 504 -52.35 -33.04 -15.92
C VAL A 504 -53.68 -33.46 -15.28
N ASP A 505 -54.30 -32.59 -14.48
CA ASP A 505 -55.75 -32.29 -14.45
C ASP A 505 -56.07 -31.31 -13.30
N THR A 506 -56.41 -30.04 -13.60
CA THR A 506 -57.75 -29.41 -13.74
C THR A 506 -58.36 -28.84 -12.46
N SER A 507 -58.57 -27.52 -12.45
CA SER A 507 -59.91 -26.89 -12.34
C SER A 507 -59.81 -25.38 -12.48
N ASP A 508 -60.69 -24.87 -13.34
CA ASP A 508 -60.90 -23.48 -13.71
C ASP A 508 -61.48 -22.64 -12.56
N GLU A 509 -61.17 -21.34 -12.56
CA GLU A 509 -62.19 -20.30 -12.39
C GLU A 509 -61.75 -19.03 -13.14
N THR A 510 -62.58 -18.61 -14.09
CA THR A 510 -62.40 -17.46 -14.98
C THR A 510 -63.22 -16.28 -14.49
N ILE A 511 -62.64 -15.07 -14.48
CA ILE A 511 -63.40 -13.82 -14.67
C ILE A 511 -62.64 -12.93 -15.67
N ASN A 512 -63.28 -12.78 -16.82
CA ASN A 512 -63.11 -11.82 -17.92
C ASN A 512 -63.65 -10.42 -17.52
N PHE A 513 -63.45 -9.26 -18.16
CA PHE A 513 -62.90 -8.79 -19.44
C PHE A 513 -62.80 -7.23 -19.35
N VAL A 514 -62.09 -6.62 -20.31
CA VAL A 514 -62.40 -5.36 -21.06
C VAL A 514 -61.30 -4.28 -21.05
N ASP A 515 -60.62 -4.19 -22.20
CA ASP A 515 -59.93 -3.03 -22.78
C ASP A 515 -60.90 -1.92 -23.22
N ILE A 516 -60.51 -0.64 -23.09
CA ILE A 516 -60.95 0.44 -23.99
C ILE A 516 -59.77 1.35 -24.36
N LYS A 517 -59.70 1.62 -25.67
CA LYS A 517 -58.73 2.40 -26.45
C LYS A 517 -58.82 3.93 -26.29
N GLU A 518 -57.66 4.56 -26.55
CA GLU A 518 -57.36 5.82 -27.26
C GLU A 518 -58.43 6.91 -27.46
N THR A 519 -58.02 8.18 -27.25
CA THR A 519 -58.00 9.25 -28.27
C THR A 519 -57.29 10.50 -27.71
N GLY A 520 -56.48 11.17 -28.54
CA GLY A 520 -55.54 12.23 -28.14
C GLY A 520 -55.99 13.67 -28.39
N ALA A 521 -55.03 14.61 -28.21
CA ALA A 521 -54.85 15.86 -28.96
C ALA A 521 -53.69 16.69 -28.38
N ASP A 522 -52.68 16.94 -29.22
CA ASP A 522 -51.89 18.16 -29.48
C ASP A 522 -51.60 19.22 -28.39
N ILE A 523 -50.34 19.67 -28.33
CA ILE A 523 -49.91 21.06 -28.67
C ILE A 523 -48.37 21.14 -28.81
N ASP A 524 -47.95 21.78 -29.91
CA ASP A 524 -46.61 22.15 -30.37
C ASP A 524 -45.81 23.11 -29.47
N ILE A 525 -44.48 23.17 -29.66
CA ILE A 525 -43.74 24.39 -30.10
C ILE A 525 -42.30 24.00 -30.57
N LEU A 526 -42.02 24.43 -31.80
CA LEU A 526 -40.74 24.43 -32.54
C LEU A 526 -39.70 25.44 -32.00
N SER A 527 -38.41 25.18 -32.22
CA SER A 527 -37.59 25.99 -33.16
C SER A 527 -36.16 25.46 -33.35
N GLU A 528 -35.69 25.63 -34.59
CA GLU A 528 -34.58 25.01 -35.30
C GLU A 528 -33.20 25.66 -35.08
N SER A 529 -32.13 24.94 -35.47
CA SER A 529 -31.02 25.35 -36.38
C SER A 529 -29.76 24.49 -36.09
N ASP A 530 -28.94 24.00 -37.02
CA ASP A 530 -28.93 23.89 -38.47
C ASP A 530 -27.74 22.94 -38.87
N LYS A 531 -27.91 22.20 -39.97
CA LYS A 531 -26.89 21.71 -40.96
C LYS A 531 -25.86 20.59 -40.66
N MET A 532 -26.25 19.40 -41.13
CA MET A 532 -25.62 18.56 -42.20
C MET A 532 -24.13 18.71 -42.54
N GLN A 533 -23.41 17.57 -42.60
CA GLN A 533 -22.96 16.95 -43.87
C GLN A 533 -22.35 15.53 -43.63
N GLN A 534 -23.06 14.51 -44.11
CA GLN A 534 -22.50 13.22 -44.52
C GLN A 534 -22.80 13.05 -46.00
N GLN A 535 -21.85 12.53 -46.78
CA GLN A 535 -22.14 11.74 -47.99
C GLN A 535 -20.97 10.80 -48.35
N PRO A 536 -21.24 9.74 -49.15
CA PRO A 536 -20.71 8.38 -48.99
C PRO A 536 -19.86 7.92 -50.21
N HIS A 537 -19.35 6.68 -50.23
CA HIS A 537 -19.25 5.88 -51.46
C HIS A 537 -19.17 4.35 -51.21
N ILE A 538 -19.90 3.63 -52.06
CA ILE A 538 -20.00 2.17 -52.25
C ILE A 538 -19.24 1.83 -53.55
N LEU A 539 -18.51 0.71 -53.64
CA LEU A 539 -18.69 -0.38 -54.65
C LEU A 539 -17.53 -1.43 -54.70
N LYS A 540 -17.93 -2.69 -54.51
CA LYS A 540 -17.65 -3.95 -55.24
C LYS A 540 -16.29 -4.17 -55.95
N GLN A 541 -15.65 -5.34 -55.76
CA GLN A 541 -15.78 -6.53 -56.64
C GLN A 541 -14.80 -7.68 -56.29
N HIS A 542 -15.26 -8.91 -56.60
CA HIS A 542 -14.61 -10.21 -56.50
C HIS A 542 -13.30 -10.38 -57.29
N ARG A 543 -12.41 -11.26 -56.79
CA ARG A 543 -11.66 -12.24 -57.61
C ARG A 543 -11.34 -13.52 -56.83
N LYS A 544 -11.84 -14.65 -57.33
CA LYS A 544 -11.35 -16.01 -57.05
C LYS A 544 -10.06 -16.26 -57.82
N THR A 545 -9.12 -17.04 -57.27
CA THR A 545 -8.47 -18.21 -57.91
C THR A 545 -7.34 -18.75 -57.05
N GLY A 546 -7.21 -20.08 -56.96
CA GLY A 546 -5.93 -20.76 -56.74
C GLY A 546 -5.79 -21.59 -55.46
N VAL A 547 -6.42 -22.76 -55.42
CA VAL A 547 -6.02 -23.88 -54.54
C VAL A 547 -4.85 -24.62 -55.18
N LYS A 548 -3.83 -24.97 -54.39
CA LYS A 548 -2.99 -26.16 -54.60
C LYS A 548 -2.60 -26.76 -53.24
N ASP A 549 -2.97 -28.02 -53.08
CA ASP A 549 -2.68 -28.93 -51.98
C ASP A 549 -1.17 -29.12 -51.74
N ILE A 550 -0.76 -29.21 -50.46
CA ILE A 550 0.20 -30.21 -49.97
C ILE A 550 -0.19 -30.62 -48.54
N THR A 551 -0.22 -31.94 -48.34
CA THR A 551 -0.57 -32.81 -47.20
C THR A 551 0.06 -32.52 -45.82
N PRO A 552 -0.59 -32.96 -44.71
CA PRO A 552 -0.03 -33.00 -43.36
C PRO A 552 0.76 -34.30 -43.10
N LEU A 553 1.88 -34.21 -42.39
CA LEU A 553 2.68 -35.37 -41.98
C LEU A 553 2.89 -35.40 -40.45
N LYS A 554 2.19 -36.38 -39.86
CA LYS A 554 2.57 -37.34 -38.81
C LYS A 554 3.12 -36.86 -37.46
N GLU A 555 2.31 -37.23 -36.46
CA GLU A 555 2.66 -37.66 -35.10
C GLU A 555 3.94 -38.50 -35.03
N PHE A 556 4.73 -38.26 -33.99
CA PHE A 556 5.61 -39.26 -33.39
C PHE A 556 5.50 -39.18 -31.86
N SER A 557 4.83 -40.18 -31.30
CA SER A 557 4.93 -40.65 -29.92
C SER A 557 6.19 -41.51 -29.79
N GLU A 558 6.96 -41.32 -28.72
CA GLU A 558 7.86 -42.36 -28.21
C GLU A 558 7.92 -42.26 -26.68
N GLU A 559 7.20 -43.18 -26.04
CA GLU A 559 7.42 -43.61 -24.66
C GLU A 559 8.71 -44.44 -24.60
N THR A 560 9.50 -44.27 -23.55
CA THR A 560 10.41 -45.32 -23.07
C THR A 560 10.48 -45.28 -21.55
N GLU A 561 9.82 -46.25 -20.92
CA GLU A 561 10.07 -46.67 -19.54
C GLU A 561 11.38 -47.47 -19.48
N ILE A 562 12.26 -47.14 -18.53
CA ILE A 562 13.15 -48.13 -17.90
C ILE A 562 13.18 -47.87 -16.39
N SER A 563 12.80 -48.91 -15.66
CA SER A 563 12.79 -49.06 -14.21
C SER A 563 14.17 -49.21 -13.58
N GLY A 564 14.35 -48.60 -12.40
CA GLY A 564 15.04 -49.18 -11.24
C GLY A 564 16.57 -49.10 -11.19
N ILE A 565 17.11 -48.34 -10.23
CA ILE A 565 18.17 -48.74 -9.30
C ILE A 565 18.01 -47.91 -8.01
N THR A 566 18.01 -48.63 -6.90
CA THR A 566 17.92 -48.21 -5.51
C THR A 566 19.25 -47.69 -4.94
N ASP A 567 19.15 -46.88 -3.89
CA ASP A 567 20.14 -46.60 -2.84
C ASP A 567 21.52 -46.04 -3.22
N ILE A 568 21.70 -44.73 -2.97
CA ILE A 568 23.01 -44.18 -2.58
C ILE A 568 22.82 -43.25 -1.37
N GLN A 569 23.34 -43.71 -0.22
CA GLN A 569 23.53 -42.93 1.00
C GLN A 569 24.40 -41.69 0.71
N ILE A 570 23.90 -40.49 1.04
CA ILE A 570 24.73 -39.29 1.08
C ILE A 570 25.18 -39.04 2.51
N ASN A 571 26.39 -39.51 2.80
CA ASN A 571 27.21 -39.09 3.93
C ASN A 571 27.83 -37.73 3.60
N ILE A 572 27.40 -36.63 4.24
CA ILE A 572 28.08 -35.34 4.11
C ILE A 572 29.02 -35.15 5.30
N ARG A 573 30.32 -35.37 5.04
CA ARG A 573 31.42 -34.83 5.85
C ARG A 573 31.67 -33.38 5.45
N PRO A 574 31.96 -32.46 6.38
CA PRO A 574 32.46 -31.13 6.04
C PRO A 574 33.96 -31.21 5.69
N SER A 575 34.31 -30.95 4.44
CA SER A 575 35.69 -30.73 4.01
C SER A 575 36.00 -29.23 3.96
N GLU A 576 36.90 -28.82 4.85
CA GLU A 576 38.13 -28.08 4.54
C GLU A 576 38.06 -26.97 3.48
N ILE A 577 38.05 -25.73 3.93
CA ILE A 577 38.70 -24.62 3.24
C ILE A 577 39.69 -24.00 4.24
N THR A 578 40.96 -24.35 4.04
CA THR A 578 42.13 -23.70 4.63
C THR A 578 42.56 -22.49 3.80
N ASP A 579 42.92 -21.43 4.52
CA ASP A 579 43.99 -20.45 4.24
C ASP A 579 43.90 -19.55 3.00
N ASN A 580 43.65 -18.25 3.24
CA ASN A 580 44.70 -17.21 3.14
C ASN A 580 44.10 -15.80 3.25
N ILE A 581 44.06 -15.22 4.45
CA ILE A 581 44.19 -13.76 4.63
C ILE A 581 45.07 -13.52 5.85
N LYS A 582 46.23 -12.91 5.61
CA LYS A 582 47.16 -12.43 6.62
C LYS A 582 46.50 -11.29 7.42
N THR A 583 46.47 -11.47 8.73
CA THR A 583 46.13 -10.47 9.75
C THR A 583 47.41 -9.86 10.32
N ASP A 584 47.59 -8.56 10.12
CA ASP A 584 48.38 -7.61 10.91
C ASP A 584 47.63 -6.29 10.65
N GLU A 585 47.11 -5.45 11.55
CA GLU A 585 47.30 -5.18 12.97
C GLU A 585 45.95 -4.58 13.47
N ILE A 586 45.39 -5.03 14.60
CA ILE A 586 44.47 -4.20 15.41
C ILE A 586 44.77 -4.47 16.89
N GLU A 587 45.14 -3.39 17.57
CA GLU A 587 45.49 -3.27 18.97
C GLU A 587 44.37 -3.70 19.93
N GLU A 588 44.80 -4.22 21.06
CA GLU A 588 44.00 -4.61 22.23
C GLU A 588 43.11 -3.47 22.74
N ILE A 589 41.84 -3.77 23.01
CA ILE A 589 41.03 -2.99 23.95
C ILE A 589 40.49 -3.94 25.03
N ASP A 590 40.76 -3.52 26.25
CA ASP A 590 40.51 -4.13 27.56
C ASP A 590 39.21 -4.91 27.71
N LYS A 591 39.36 -6.16 28.16
CA LYS A 591 38.29 -7.00 28.71
C LYS A 591 38.23 -6.85 30.23
N GLU A 592 37.74 -5.73 30.74
CA GLU A 592 37.27 -5.65 32.13
C GLU A 592 36.05 -4.72 32.26
N LYS A 593 34.86 -5.30 32.05
CA LYS A 593 33.56 -5.00 32.73
C LYS A 593 32.41 -5.57 31.91
N ILE A 594 32.19 -6.89 32.01
CA ILE A 594 30.90 -7.50 31.72
C ILE A 594 30.50 -8.25 33.00
N THR A 595 29.79 -7.55 33.89
CA THR A 595 29.04 -8.18 34.97
C THR A 595 27.82 -8.85 34.37
N VAL A 596 27.88 -10.18 34.27
CA VAL A 596 26.75 -11.05 33.99
C VAL A 596 25.80 -10.96 35.19
N PHE A 597 24.57 -10.50 34.97
CA PHE A 597 23.51 -10.62 35.98
C PHE A 597 23.06 -12.08 36.00
N GLU A 598 23.51 -12.82 37.02
CA GLU A 598 22.91 -14.10 37.39
C GLU A 598 21.51 -13.84 37.97
N GLU A 599 20.47 -14.33 37.29
CA GLU A 599 19.10 -14.36 37.81
C GLU A 599 19.04 -15.33 39.01
N LYS A 600 18.69 -14.81 40.19
CA LYS A 600 18.30 -15.64 41.34
C LYS A 600 16.90 -16.23 41.11
N PRO A 601 16.65 -17.48 41.55
CA PRO A 601 15.33 -18.10 41.42
C PRO A 601 14.32 -17.38 42.32
N ILE A 602 13.17 -17.03 41.76
CA ILE A 602 12.06 -16.37 42.43
C ILE A 602 11.30 -17.41 43.28
N GLU A 603 11.19 -17.17 44.58
CA GLU A 603 10.33 -17.92 45.50
C GLU A 603 8.85 -17.77 45.11
N GLU A 604 8.14 -18.89 45.05
CA GLU A 604 6.70 -18.95 44.82
C GLU A 604 5.91 -18.21 45.91
N SER A 605 5.46 -16.99 45.61
CA SER A 605 4.46 -16.31 46.43
C SER A 605 3.05 -16.74 46.01
N LYS A 606 2.31 -17.33 46.95
CA LYS A 606 0.92 -17.80 46.78
C LYS A 606 0.00 -16.63 46.35
N PRO A 607 -0.94 -16.85 45.42
CA PRO A 607 -1.88 -15.80 45.02
C PRO A 607 -2.86 -15.46 46.14
N ALA A 608 -2.87 -14.20 46.55
CA ALA A 608 -3.84 -13.64 47.48
C ALA A 608 -5.13 -13.24 46.75
N PHE A 609 -5.90 -14.20 46.26
CA PHE A 609 -7.30 -13.94 45.87
C PHE A 609 -8.20 -15.11 46.30
N LYS A 610 -8.98 -14.87 47.35
CA LYS A 610 -10.08 -15.76 47.77
C LYS A 610 -11.16 -15.78 46.67
N LYS A 611 -11.56 -16.98 46.24
CA LYS A 611 -12.74 -17.24 45.41
C LYS A 611 -14.01 -16.64 46.07
N GLY A 612 -14.34 -15.41 45.71
CA GLY A 612 -15.68 -14.84 45.88
C GLY A 612 -16.47 -15.01 44.58
N LYS A 613 -17.62 -15.67 44.66
CA LYS A 613 -18.53 -15.90 43.53
C LYS A 613 -18.98 -14.56 42.92
N LEU A 614 -18.46 -14.20 41.74
CA LEU A 614 -19.06 -13.18 40.88
C LEU A 614 -20.31 -13.79 40.23
N LYS A 615 -21.49 -13.44 40.78
CA LYS A 615 -22.78 -13.71 40.13
C LYS A 615 -22.96 -12.71 39.00
N PHE A 616 -23.00 -13.19 37.76
CA PHE A 616 -23.51 -12.44 36.62
C PHE A 616 -25.03 -12.35 36.74
N GLY A 617 -25.55 -11.15 36.97
CA GLY A 617 -26.98 -10.88 36.91
C GLY A 617 -27.39 -10.57 35.47
N PHE A 618 -27.99 -11.55 34.80
CA PHE A 618 -28.99 -11.27 33.78
C PHE A 618 -30.30 -10.99 34.51
N GLY A 619 -30.81 -9.77 34.39
CA GLY A 619 -32.16 -9.41 34.81
C GLY A 619 -32.92 -8.95 33.58
N ASP A 620 -33.83 -9.80 33.11
CA ASP A 620 -34.88 -9.44 32.17
C ASP A 620 -35.95 -8.57 32.86
N LYS A 621 -36.42 -7.55 32.12
CA LYS A 621 -37.70 -6.81 32.21
C LYS A 621 -38.02 -5.99 33.48
N ASP A 622 -38.19 -4.68 33.30
CA ASP A 622 -39.49 -4.04 32.99
C ASP A 622 -39.28 -2.70 32.27
#